data_AF-A0A2I0JJT1-F1
#
_entry.id   AF-A0A2I0JJT1-F1
#
_cell.length_a   1.000
_cell.length_b   1.000
_cell.length_c   1.000
_cell.angle_alpha   90.00
_cell.angle_beta   90.00
_cell.angle_gamma   90.00
#
_symmetry.space_group_name_H-M   'P 1'
#
loop_
_entity.id
_entity.type
_entity.pdbx_description
1 polymer ?
#
loop_
_entity_poly.entity_id
_entity_poly.type
_entity_poly.pdbx_seq_one_letter_code
_entity_poly.pdbx_strand_id
1 'polypeptide(L)'
;MFVDENGVVDDMDGYLNYLSPEYESVWDTKPSWCQPWTITLTGVLAIAFSWVILRSVLVTTIIGLLICLWWYIFLYSYPKAYTDMIAERRKRIRSGVEDTFGFKKAQ
;
A
#
# COMPACT_ATOMS: atom_id res chain seq x y z
N MET A 1 13.26 7.90 -25.41
CA MET A 1 13.93 8.86 -24.51
C MET A 1 12.83 9.76 -24.01
N PHE A 2 12.59 9.85 -22.70
CA PHE A 2 11.41 10.57 -22.15
C PHE A 2 11.54 12.10 -22.22
N VAL A 3 12.69 12.60 -22.70
CA VAL A 3 13.08 14.00 -22.75
C VAL A 3 13.53 14.33 -24.18
N ASP A 4 13.13 15.49 -24.68
CA ASP A 4 13.50 16.02 -25.99
C ASP A 4 14.92 16.64 -25.99
N GLU A 5 15.37 17.08 -27.16
CA GLU A 5 16.68 17.71 -27.37
C GLU A 5 16.85 19.06 -26.66
N ASN A 6 15.75 19.70 -26.27
CA ASN A 6 15.70 20.97 -25.52
C ASN A 6 15.63 20.74 -23.99
N GLY A 7 15.63 19.49 -23.53
CA GLY A 7 15.50 19.15 -22.12
C GLY A 7 14.06 19.13 -21.60
N VAL A 8 13.05 19.19 -22.47
CA VAL A 8 11.63 19.14 -22.10
C VAL A 8 11.15 17.69 -22.07
N VAL A 9 10.44 17.30 -21.00
CA VAL A 9 9.87 15.95 -20.88
C VAL A 9 8.67 15.82 -21.83
N ASP A 10 8.85 15.09 -22.93
CA ASP A 10 7.82 14.87 -23.97
C ASP A 10 6.82 13.76 -23.58
N ASP A 11 7.30 12.75 -22.85
CA ASP A 11 6.47 11.66 -22.33
C ASP A 11 6.47 11.67 -20.80
N MET A 12 5.62 12.53 -20.23
CA MET A 12 5.44 12.64 -18.78
C MET A 12 4.94 11.32 -18.17
N ASP A 13 4.14 10.52 -18.88
CA ASP A 13 3.60 9.26 -18.34
C ASP A 13 4.67 8.15 -18.30
N GLY A 14 5.54 8.07 -19.32
CA GLY A 14 6.74 7.25 -19.30
C GLY A 14 7.79 7.75 -18.30
N TYR A 15 7.94 9.07 -18.18
CA TYR A 15 8.84 9.72 -17.23
C TYR A 15 8.47 9.38 -15.77
N LEU A 16 7.17 9.46 -15.45
CA LEU A 16 6.66 9.09 -14.14
C LEU A 16 6.73 7.58 -13.88
N ASN A 17 6.59 6.74 -14.91
CA ASN A 17 6.75 5.29 -14.75
C ASN A 17 8.18 4.88 -14.42
N TYR A 18 9.20 5.47 -15.07
CA TYR A 18 10.58 5.12 -14.74
C TYR A 18 11.03 5.70 -13.38
N LEU A 19 10.52 6.88 -12.99
CA LEU A 19 10.75 7.46 -11.65
C LEU A 19 9.92 6.79 -10.55
N SER A 20 9.07 5.85 -10.90
CA SER A 20 8.24 5.10 -9.96
C SER A 20 8.82 3.70 -9.62
N PRO A 21 10.08 3.55 -9.13
CA PRO A 21 10.41 2.41 -8.27
C PRO A 21 9.53 2.35 -7.01
N GLU A 22 8.81 3.43 -6.68
CA GLU A 22 7.98 3.60 -5.47
C GLU A 22 6.60 2.90 -5.53
N TYR A 23 6.37 2.04 -6.53
CA TYR A 23 5.18 1.19 -6.61
C TYR A 23 5.49 -0.31 -6.55
N GLU A 24 6.68 -0.70 -6.11
CA GLU A 24 7.01 -2.13 -5.94
C GLU A 24 6.37 -2.72 -4.67
N SER A 25 6.40 -2.04 -3.51
CA SER A 25 5.47 -2.33 -2.41
C SER A 25 5.53 -1.27 -1.28
N VAL A 26 4.37 -0.89 -0.73
CA VAL A 26 4.27 -0.09 0.53
C VAL A 26 5.00 -0.79 1.69
N TRP A 27 5.24 -2.08 1.54
CA TRP A 27 5.77 -2.98 2.55
C TRP A 27 7.30 -2.97 2.62
N ASP A 28 8.00 -2.46 1.59
CA ASP A 28 9.47 -2.41 1.56
C ASP A 28 10.05 -1.32 2.46
N THR A 29 9.28 -0.26 2.74
CA THR A 29 9.67 0.78 3.70
C THR A 29 9.34 0.40 5.15
N LYS A 30 8.63 -0.71 5.38
CA LYS A 30 8.24 -1.17 6.72
C LYS A 30 9.11 -2.31 7.22
N PRO A 31 9.38 -2.36 8.54
CA PRO A 31 10.10 -3.48 9.15
C PRO A 31 9.37 -4.80 8.87
N SER A 32 10.15 -5.89 8.75
CA SER A 32 9.67 -7.22 8.35
C SER A 32 8.52 -7.79 9.19
N TRP A 33 8.31 -7.28 10.41
CA TRP A 33 7.13 -7.58 11.22
C TRP A 33 5.82 -7.20 10.52
N CYS A 34 5.78 -6.07 9.80
CA CYS A 34 4.54 -5.53 9.24
C CYS A 34 4.22 -6.09 7.84
N GLN A 35 5.01 -7.04 7.36
CA GLN A 35 4.81 -7.65 6.03
C GLN A 35 3.53 -8.51 5.99
N PRO A 36 2.89 -8.64 4.81
CA PRO A 36 1.63 -9.36 4.67
C PRO A 36 1.71 -10.81 5.15
N TRP A 37 2.86 -11.49 4.94
CA TRP A 37 3.06 -12.85 5.43
C TRP A 37 3.14 -12.94 6.96
N THR A 38 3.65 -11.92 7.65
CA THR A 38 3.73 -11.92 9.11
C THR A 38 2.35 -11.71 9.73
N ILE A 39 1.53 -10.85 9.11
CA ILE A 39 0.14 -10.62 9.51
C ILE A 39 -0.70 -11.89 9.29
N THR A 40 -0.49 -12.62 8.20
CA THR A 40 -1.18 -13.90 7.98
C THR A 40 -0.66 -14.99 8.92
N LEU A 41 0.65 -15.11 9.13
CA LEU A 41 1.23 -16.10 10.06
C LEU A 41 0.75 -15.90 11.50
N THR A 42 0.72 -14.67 11.99
CA THR A 42 0.20 -14.37 13.34
C THR A 42 -1.28 -14.71 13.49
N GLY A 43 -2.09 -14.41 12.48
CA GLY A 43 -3.51 -14.81 12.44
C GLY A 43 -3.69 -16.34 12.44
N VAL A 44 -2.94 -17.07 11.60
CA VAL A 44 -3.00 -18.54 11.54
C VAL A 44 -2.57 -19.16 12.86
N LEU A 45 -1.48 -18.68 13.47
CA LEU A 45 -1.03 -19.14 14.78
C LEU A 45 -2.09 -18.88 15.86
N ALA A 46 -2.70 -17.70 15.89
CA ALA A 46 -3.74 -17.38 16.85
C ALA A 46 -4.97 -18.30 16.72
N ILE A 47 -5.40 -18.61 15.49
CA ILE A 47 -6.49 -19.58 15.23
C ILE A 47 -6.08 -20.98 15.69
N ALA A 48 -4.87 -21.43 15.35
CA ALA A 48 -4.35 -22.75 15.74
C ALA A 48 -4.27 -22.91 17.27
N PHE A 49 -3.71 -21.91 17.97
CA PHE A 49 -3.65 -21.90 19.44
C PHE A 49 -5.05 -21.89 20.06
N SER A 50 -5.98 -21.10 19.51
CA SER A 50 -7.36 -21.06 19.98
C SER A 50 -8.03 -22.44 19.87
N TRP A 51 -7.83 -23.15 18.76
CA TRP A 51 -8.43 -24.47 18.56
C TRP A 51 -7.83 -25.54 19.49
N VAL A 52 -6.51 -25.50 19.71
CA VAL A 52 -5.80 -26.43 20.60
C VAL A 52 -6.22 -26.25 22.07
N ILE A 53 -6.47 -25.02 22.52
CA ILE A 53 -6.77 -24.72 23.93
C ILE A 53 -8.27 -24.86 24.23
N LEU A 54 -9.16 -24.39 23.35
CA LEU A 54 -10.58 -24.20 23.68
C LEU A 54 -11.50 -25.29 23.13
N ARG A 55 -11.06 -26.09 22.14
CA ARG A 55 -11.80 -27.24 21.53
C ARG A 55 -13.30 -26.99 21.33
N SER A 56 -13.67 -25.74 21.10
CA SER A 56 -15.04 -25.24 21.03
C SER A 56 -15.23 -24.51 19.70
N VAL A 57 -16.18 -25.01 18.91
CA VAL A 57 -16.43 -24.54 17.55
C VAL A 57 -16.94 -23.08 17.55
N LEU A 58 -17.73 -22.68 18.55
CA LEU A 58 -18.27 -21.31 18.64
C LEU A 58 -17.18 -20.28 18.98
N VAL A 59 -16.24 -20.63 19.85
CA VAL A 59 -15.19 -19.70 20.25
C VAL A 59 -14.18 -19.52 19.11
N THR A 60 -13.87 -20.61 18.40
CA THR A 60 -12.98 -20.59 17.24
C THR A 60 -13.57 -19.85 16.04
N THR A 61 -14.88 -19.92 15.80
CA THR A 61 -15.53 -19.12 14.74
C THR A 61 -15.50 -17.62 15.05
N ILE A 62 -15.76 -17.20 16.30
CA ILE A 62 -15.68 -15.79 16.70
C ILE A 62 -14.25 -15.25 16.53
N ILE A 63 -13.26 -15.99 16.99
CA ILE A 63 -11.84 -15.61 16.86
C ILE A 63 -11.42 -15.57 15.39
N GLY A 64 -11.86 -16.54 14.58
CA GLY A 64 -11.65 -16.54 13.14
C GLY A 64 -12.22 -15.30 12.45
N LEU A 65 -13.45 -14.88 12.80
CA LEU A 65 -14.05 -13.66 12.27
C LEU A 65 -13.27 -12.39 12.64
N LEU A 66 -12.79 -12.29 13.89
CA LEU A 66 -11.97 -11.15 14.33
C LEU A 66 -10.65 -11.09 13.55
N ILE A 67 -10.02 -12.24 13.30
CA ILE A 67 -8.77 -12.32 12.53
C ILE A 67 -9.00 -12.03 11.05
N CYS A 68 -10.10 -12.50 10.46
CA CYS A 68 -10.50 -12.15 9.10
C CYS A 68 -10.75 -10.64 8.95
N LEU A 69 -11.41 -10.01 9.92
CA LEU A 69 -11.60 -8.56 9.94
C LEU A 69 -10.26 -7.83 10.04
N TRP A 70 -9.37 -8.31 10.90
CA TRP A 70 -8.01 -7.78 11.04
C TRP A 70 -7.22 -7.86 9.73
N TRP A 71 -7.26 -9.02 9.07
CA TRP A 71 -6.66 -9.21 7.75
C TRP A 71 -7.25 -8.28 6.70
N TYR A 72 -8.58 -8.11 6.68
CA TYR A 72 -9.23 -7.19 5.74
C TYR A 72 -8.75 -5.75 5.94
N ILE A 73 -8.63 -5.28 7.18
CA ILE A 73 -8.15 -3.93 7.46
C ILE A 73 -6.69 -3.77 7.00
N PHE A 74 -5.81 -4.70 7.38
CA PHE A 74 -4.38 -4.54 7.11
C PHE A 74 -3.97 -4.86 5.68
N LEU A 75 -4.53 -5.91 5.07
CA LEU A 75 -4.15 -6.36 3.73
C LEU A 75 -4.91 -5.62 2.63
N TYR A 76 -6.09 -5.07 2.91
CA TYR A 76 -6.91 -4.44 1.88
C TYR A 76 -7.10 -2.93 2.10
N SER A 77 -7.51 -2.49 3.30
CA SER A 77 -7.74 -1.06 3.55
C SER A 77 -6.46 -0.23 3.42
N TYR A 78 -5.35 -0.75 3.95
CA TYR A 78 -4.06 -0.05 3.94
C TYR A 78 -3.49 0.21 2.53
N PRO A 79 -3.33 -0.80 1.65
CA PRO A 79 -2.84 -0.55 0.28
C PRO A 79 -3.83 0.28 -0.55
N LYS A 80 -5.14 0.15 -0.31
CA LYS A 80 -6.15 0.96 -1.01
C LYS A 80 -6.01 2.45 -0.68
N ALA A 81 -5.96 2.81 0.60
CA ALA A 81 -5.79 4.21 1.01
C ALA A 81 -4.47 4.83 0.51
N TYR A 82 -3.41 4.01 0.45
CA TYR A 82 -2.12 4.42 -0.12
C TYR A 82 -2.17 4.63 -1.64
N THR A 83 -2.86 3.75 -2.35
CA THR A 83 -3.10 3.90 -3.80
C THR A 83 -3.89 5.17 -4.10
N ASP A 84 -4.93 5.45 -3.32
CA ASP A 84 -5.80 6.62 -3.51
C ASP A 84 -5.05 7.94 -3.27
N MET A 85 -4.21 8.04 -2.24
CA MET A 85 -3.40 9.24 -2.00
C MET A 85 -2.39 9.51 -3.12
N ILE A 86 -1.78 8.45 -3.68
CA ILE A 86 -0.86 8.56 -4.80
C ILE A 86 -1.60 9.03 -6.06
N ALA A 87 -2.77 8.44 -6.33
CA ALA A 87 -3.60 8.81 -7.47
C ALA A 87 -3.99 10.30 -7.42
N GLU A 88 -4.36 10.80 -6.24
CA GLU A 88 -4.72 12.21 -6.07
C GLU A 88 -3.52 13.14 -6.23
N ARG A 89 -2.34 12.76 -5.72
CA ARG A 89 -1.10 13.50 -5.94
C ARG A 89 -0.73 13.56 -7.43
N ARG A 90 -0.89 12.45 -8.17
CA ARG A 90 -0.65 12.42 -9.63
C ARG A 90 -1.56 13.39 -10.39
N LYS A 91 -2.82 13.53 -9.99
CA LYS A 91 -3.73 14.52 -10.58
C LYS A 91 -3.23 15.95 -10.38
N ARG A 92 -2.73 16.29 -9.19
CA ARG A 92 -2.20 17.64 -8.89
C ARG A 92 -0.91 17.98 -9.65
N ILE A 93 -0.04 16.99 -9.87
CA ILE A 93 1.15 17.15 -10.70
C ILE A 93 0.74 17.33 -12.17
N ARG A 94 -0.18 16.49 -12.67
CA ARG A 94 -0.70 16.61 -14.05
C ARG A 94 -1.40 17.95 -14.31
N SER A 95 -2.09 18.51 -13.31
CA SER A 95 -2.75 19.82 -13.43
C SER A 95 -1.78 21.01 -13.30
N GLY A 96 -0.47 20.77 -13.11
CA GLY A 96 0.55 21.82 -13.01
C GLY A 96 0.47 22.67 -11.74
N VAL A 97 -0.26 22.20 -10.72
CA VAL A 97 -0.46 22.90 -9.43
C VAL A 97 0.73 22.66 -8.50
N GLU A 98 1.35 21.47 -8.59
CA GLU A 98 2.53 21.07 -7.83
C GLU A 98 3.57 20.45 -8.77
N ASP A 99 4.84 20.85 -8.62
CA ASP A 99 5.95 20.24 -9.36
C ASP A 99 6.28 18.85 -8.79
N THR A 100 7.00 18.02 -9.56
CA THR A 100 7.43 16.66 -9.16
C THR A 100 8.21 16.62 -7.84
N PHE A 101 8.87 17.73 -7.47
CA PHE A 101 9.60 17.90 -6.21
C PHE A 101 8.72 18.36 -5.03
N GLY A 102 7.40 18.51 -5.23
CA GLY A 102 6.46 18.92 -4.18
C GLY A 102 6.44 20.43 -3.90
N PHE A 103 7.09 21.24 -4.75
CA PHE A 103 6.96 22.70 -4.70
C PHE A 103 5.65 23.11 -5.38
N LYS A 104 4.83 23.89 -4.67
CA LYS A 104 3.69 24.58 -5.28
C LYS A 104 4.22 25.73 -6.12
N LYS A 105 3.72 25.88 -7.35
CA LYS A 105 3.98 27.11 -8.11
C LYS A 105 3.43 28.29 -7.31
N ALA A 106 4.31 29.19 -6.88
CA ALA A 106 3.91 30.50 -6.40
C ALA A 106 3.27 31.23 -7.58
N GLN A 107 2.05 31.73 -7.36
CA GLN A 107 1.29 32.51 -8.32
C GLN A 107 2.04 33.78 -8.71
#